data_AF-A0A7Y1QNG3-F1
#
_entry.id   AF-A0A7Y1QNG3-F1
#
_cell.length_a   1.000
_cell.length_b   1.000
_cell.length_c   1.000
_cell.angle_alpha   90.00
_cell.angle_beta   90.00
_cell.angle_gamma   90.00
#
_symmetry.space_group_name_H-M   'P 1'
#
loop_
_entity.id
_entity.type
_entity.pdbx_description
1 polymer ?
#
loop_
_entity_poly.entity_id
_entity_poly.type
_entity_poly.pdbx_seq_one_letter_code
_entity_poly.pdbx_strand_id
1 'polypeptide(L)'
;MPEIKCHMGHAQHISTTDWIAALTIDQLRFARDAMDEKIKAAEATPRRVVWRVCRGGVCVGNYPEDQYEKAADHLLRIFKAKFMEEAADYVKKPYGTETFRRELPSIEIARVTQFEYDTEWFPANP
;
A
#
# COMPACT_ATOMS: atom_id res chain seq x y z
N MET A 1 13.38 13.73 -1.17
CA MET A 1 14.36 13.56 -2.26
C MET A 1 15.58 14.40 -1.96
N PRO A 2 16.80 14.00 -2.37
CA PRO A 2 17.95 14.89 -2.27
C PRO A 2 17.68 16.17 -3.08
N GLU A 3 17.85 17.31 -2.43
CA GLU A 3 17.68 18.64 -3.02
C GLU A 3 19.05 19.27 -3.20
N ILE A 4 19.35 19.72 -4.41
CA ILE A 4 20.49 20.61 -4.66
C ILE A 4 19.95 22.03 -4.70
N LYS A 5 20.38 22.87 -3.74
CA LYS A 5 20.05 24.30 -3.71
C LYS A 5 21.10 25.08 -4.45
N CYS A 6 20.71 25.88 -5.44
CA CYS A 6 21.61 26.84 -6.06
C CYS A 6 21.78 28.09 -5.16
N HIS A 7 22.83 28.87 -5.40
CA HIS A 7 23.14 30.09 -4.65
C HIS A 7 22.06 31.18 -4.76
N MET A 8 21.15 31.09 -5.74
CA MET A 8 19.99 31.96 -5.92
C MET A 8 18.71 31.41 -5.27
N GLY A 9 18.78 30.32 -4.52
CA GLY A 9 17.65 29.75 -3.78
C GLY A 9 16.74 28.80 -4.57
N HIS A 10 17.05 28.50 -5.83
CA HIS A 10 16.32 27.47 -6.59
C HIS A 10 16.70 26.07 -6.09
N ALA A 11 15.71 25.22 -5.83
CA ALA A 11 15.89 23.81 -5.48
C ALA A 11 15.62 22.94 -6.72
N GLN A 12 16.57 22.09 -7.06
CA GLN A 12 16.38 21.06 -8.08
C GLN A 12 16.23 19.70 -7.41
N HIS A 13 15.12 19.03 -7.70
CA HIS A 13 14.93 17.64 -7.34
C HIS A 13 15.65 16.77 -8.37
N ILE A 14 16.55 15.91 -7.90
CA ILE A 14 17.25 14.93 -8.73
C ILE A 14 16.60 13.56 -8.54
N SER A 15 16.51 12.78 -9.63
CA SER A 15 16.03 11.40 -9.53
C SER A 15 17.03 10.58 -8.71
N THR A 16 16.56 9.48 -8.12
CA THR A 16 17.44 8.55 -7.39
C THR A 16 18.56 8.04 -8.29
N THR A 17 18.27 7.77 -9.57
CA THR A 17 19.26 7.30 -10.54
C THR A 17 20.33 8.36 -10.83
N ASP A 18 19.92 9.62 -11.03
CA ASP A 18 20.87 10.72 -11.28
C ASP A 18 21.72 11.01 -10.04
N TRP A 19 21.14 10.89 -8.84
CA TRP A 19 21.87 10.99 -7.60
C TRP A 19 22.95 9.90 -7.48
N ILE A 20 22.60 8.64 -7.74
CA ILE A 20 23.55 7.51 -7.71
C ILE A 20 24.68 7.72 -8.72
N ALA A 21 24.37 8.19 -9.92
CA ALA A 21 25.37 8.43 -10.97
C ALA A 21 26.41 9.49 -10.60
N ALA A 22 26.08 10.41 -9.68
CA ALA A 22 26.98 11.45 -9.21
C ALA A 22 27.90 11.02 -8.05
N LEU A 23 27.72 9.82 -7.49
CA LEU A 23 28.47 9.36 -6.31
C LEU A 23 29.82 8.73 -6.70
N THR A 24 30.82 8.92 -5.85
CA THR A 24 32.10 8.19 -5.92
C THR A 24 31.94 6.74 -5.45
N ILE A 25 32.92 5.88 -5.75
CA ILE A 25 32.91 4.46 -5.31
C ILE A 25 32.79 4.34 -3.78
N ASP A 26 33.48 5.18 -3.01
CA ASP A 26 33.41 5.13 -1.55
C ASP A 26 32.06 5.61 -1.02
N GLN A 27 31.47 6.64 -1.66
CA GLN A 27 30.11 7.09 -1.35
C GLN A 27 29.07 6.02 -1.69
N LEU A 28 29.24 5.29 -2.80
CA LEU A 28 28.37 4.16 -3.17
C LEU A 28 28.46 3.02 -2.15
N ARG A 29 29.66 2.66 -1.70
CA ARG A 29 29.86 1.65 -0.66
C ARG A 29 29.18 2.05 0.64
N PHE A 30 29.40 3.29 1.09
CA PHE A 30 28.74 3.83 2.27
C PHE A 30 27.21 3.83 2.12
N ALA A 31 26.69 4.29 0.98
CA ALA A 31 25.25 4.33 0.72
C ALA A 31 24.63 2.93 0.76
N ARG A 32 25.29 1.92 0.17
CA ARG A 32 24.86 0.52 0.24
C ARG A 32 24.77 0.06 1.69
N ASP A 33 25.86 0.20 2.45
CA ASP A 33 25.92 -0.28 3.83
C ASP A 33 24.88 0.42 4.72
N ALA A 34 24.69 1.73 4.54
CA ALA A 34 23.67 2.49 5.25
C ALA A 34 22.23 2.07 4.89
N MET A 35 21.96 1.73 3.62
CA MET A 35 20.65 1.22 3.20
C MET A 35 20.41 -0.18 3.75
N ASP A 36 21.41 -1.06 3.72
CA ASP A 36 21.31 -2.41 4.28
C ASP A 36 20.98 -2.37 5.79
N GLU A 37 21.66 -1.52 6.55
CA GLU A 37 21.36 -1.35 7.98
C GLU A 37 19.96 -0.78 8.21
N LYS A 38 19.52 0.16 7.37
CA LYS A 38 18.15 0.70 7.44
C LYS A 38 17.09 -0.38 7.14
N ILE A 39 17.31 -1.23 6.14
CA ILE A 39 16.41 -2.34 5.80
C ILE A 39 16.34 -3.32 6.97
N LYS A 40 17.49 -3.78 7.48
CA LYS A 40 17.54 -4.70 8.63
C LYS A 40 16.82 -4.12 9.84
N ALA A 41 17.03 -2.84 10.14
CA ALA A 41 16.35 -2.17 11.25
C ALA A 41 14.83 -2.15 11.05
N ALA A 42 14.35 -1.86 9.83
CA ALA A 42 12.92 -1.86 9.52
C ALA A 42 12.32 -3.27 9.64
N GLU A 43 13.00 -4.30 9.13
CA GLU A 43 12.55 -5.70 9.16
C GLU A 43 12.56 -6.32 10.56
N ALA A 44 13.44 -5.84 11.45
CA ALA A 44 13.52 -6.28 12.84
C ALA A 44 12.34 -5.78 13.70
N THR A 45 11.63 -4.74 13.26
CA THR A 45 10.46 -4.23 14.00
C THR A 45 9.24 -5.15 13.85
N PRO A 46 8.38 -5.26 14.89
CA PRO A 46 7.12 -5.98 14.77
C PRO A 46 6.28 -5.42 13.62
N ARG A 47 5.84 -6.31 12.73
CA ARG A 47 4.98 -5.94 11.61
C ARG A 47 3.62 -5.47 12.09
N ARG A 48 3.17 -4.34 11.55
CA ARG A 48 1.82 -3.77 11.73
C ARG A 48 0.82 -4.47 10.82
N VAL A 49 -0.44 -4.44 11.23
CA VAL A 49 -1.55 -4.97 10.44
C VAL A 49 -2.21 -3.84 9.65
N VAL A 50 -2.49 -4.11 8.39
CA VAL A 50 -3.35 -3.28 7.54
C VAL A 50 -4.54 -4.13 7.11
N TRP A 51 -5.75 -3.63 7.37
CA TRP A 51 -6.97 -4.26 6.88
C TRP A 51 -7.25 -3.76 5.47
N ARG A 52 -7.22 -4.67 4.50
CA ARG A 52 -7.42 -4.35 3.09
C ARG A 52 -8.78 -4.85 2.66
N VAL A 53 -9.67 -3.93 2.30
CA VAL A 53 -10.96 -4.29 1.72
C VAL A 53 -10.72 -4.53 0.23
N CYS A 54 -10.96 -5.76 -0.22
CA CYS A 54 -10.74 -6.19 -1.59
C CYS A 54 -12.06 -6.62 -2.24
N ARG A 55 -12.15 -6.51 -3.56
CA ARG A 55 -13.25 -7.03 -4.39
C ARG A 55 -12.70 -7.42 -5.76
N GLY A 56 -12.98 -8.63 -6.24
CA GLY A 56 -12.57 -9.05 -7.59
C GLY A 56 -11.05 -8.98 -7.83
N GLY A 57 -10.24 -9.20 -6.78
CA GLY A 57 -8.78 -9.07 -6.86
C GLY A 57 -8.25 -7.64 -6.80
N VAL A 58 -9.12 -6.63 -6.66
CA VAL A 58 -8.73 -5.21 -6.54
C VAL A 58 -8.90 -4.75 -5.09
N CYS A 59 -7.90 -4.03 -4.58
CA CYS A 59 -7.99 -3.38 -3.28
C CYS A 59 -8.77 -2.05 -3.41
N VAL A 60 -9.87 -1.93 -2.68
CA VAL A 60 -10.78 -0.77 -2.72
C VAL A 60 -10.69 0.11 -1.47
N GLY A 61 -9.92 -0.31 -0.46
CA GLY A 61 -9.58 0.54 0.68
C GLY A 61 -8.60 -0.13 1.64
N ASN A 62 -7.77 0.68 2.29
CA ASN A 62 -6.83 0.25 3.33
C ASN A 62 -7.16 0.96 4.64
N TYR A 63 -7.10 0.22 5.74
CA TYR A 63 -7.44 0.74 7.05
C TYR A 63 -6.33 0.42 8.07
N PRO A 64 -6.03 1.38 8.95
CA PRO A 64 -5.17 1.18 10.11
C PRO A 64 -5.59 -0.02 10.97
N GLU A 65 -4.63 -0.60 11.69
CA GLU A 65 -4.83 -1.74 12.58
C GLU A 65 -5.97 -1.56 13.59
N ASP A 66 -6.12 -0.35 14.14
CA ASP A 66 -7.14 0.02 15.11
C ASP A 66 -8.52 0.34 14.48
N GLN A 67 -8.63 0.27 13.16
CA GLN A 67 -9.83 0.66 12.40
C GLN A 67 -10.50 -0.53 11.69
N TYR A 68 -10.41 -1.73 12.28
CA TYR A 68 -11.07 -2.92 11.76
C TYR A 68 -12.58 -2.70 11.54
N GLU A 69 -13.26 -2.05 12.48
CA GLU A 69 -14.70 -1.79 12.37
C GLU A 69 -15.04 -0.96 11.11
N LYS A 70 -14.22 0.05 10.78
CA LYS A 70 -14.41 0.83 9.56
C LYS A 70 -14.17 0.01 8.29
N ALA A 71 -13.21 -0.92 8.33
CA ALA A 71 -12.99 -1.86 7.22
C ALA A 71 -14.20 -2.79 7.04
N ALA A 72 -14.75 -3.31 8.14
CA ALA A 72 -15.95 -4.14 8.16
C ALA A 72 -17.18 -3.39 7.64
N ASP A 73 -17.40 -2.15 8.07
CA ASP A 73 -18.48 -1.30 7.57
C ASP A 73 -18.35 -1.04 6.08
N HIS A 74 -17.13 -0.78 5.58
CA HIS A 74 -16.90 -0.62 4.15
C HIS A 74 -17.20 -1.92 3.39
N LEU A 75 -16.73 -3.07 3.87
CA LEU A 75 -17.03 -4.36 3.27
C LEU A 75 -18.54 -4.61 3.20
N LEU A 76 -19.27 -4.36 4.30
CA LEU A 76 -20.73 -4.53 4.34
C LEU A 76 -21.45 -3.60 3.37
N ARG A 77 -20.98 -2.35 3.22
CA ARG A 77 -21.53 -1.40 2.25
C ARG A 77 -21.38 -1.92 0.81
N ILE A 78 -20.20 -2.43 0.45
CA ILE A 78 -19.95 -3.00 -0.87
C ILE A 78 -20.80 -4.25 -1.08
N PHE A 79 -20.79 -5.17 -0.11
CA PHE A 79 -21.54 -6.41 -0.20
C PHE A 79 -23.03 -6.15 -0.39
N LYS A 80 -23.64 -5.28 0.42
CA LYS A 80 -25.07 -4.93 0.30
C LYS A 80 -25.40 -4.34 -1.06
N ALA A 81 -24.59 -3.40 -1.54
CA ALA A 81 -24.80 -2.77 -2.85
C ALA A 81 -24.75 -3.82 -3.98
N LYS A 82 -23.75 -4.71 -3.95
CA LYS A 82 -23.51 -5.67 -5.03
C LYS A 82 -24.39 -6.91 -4.99
N PHE A 83 -24.68 -7.43 -3.79
CA PHE A 83 -25.61 -8.52 -3.63
C PHE A 83 -26.97 -8.18 -4.23
N MET A 84 -27.49 -6.97 -3.98
CA MET A 84 -28.79 -6.57 -4.51
C MET A 84 -28.80 -6.43 -6.05
N GLU A 85 -27.69 -5.98 -6.65
CA GLU A 85 -27.51 -5.88 -8.09
C GLU A 85 -27.42 -7.28 -8.75
N GLU A 86 -26.58 -8.16 -8.19
CA GLU A 86 -26.21 -9.43 -8.81
C GLU A 86 -27.16 -10.59 -8.44
N ALA A 87 -27.95 -10.48 -7.36
CA ALA A 87 -28.85 -11.54 -6.91
C ALA A 87 -29.87 -11.97 -7.98
N ALA A 88 -30.33 -11.05 -8.82
CA ALA A 88 -31.26 -11.37 -9.90
C ALA A 88 -30.60 -12.22 -11.00
N ASP A 89 -29.30 -12.06 -11.22
CA ASP A 89 -28.51 -12.75 -12.23
C ASP A 89 -27.96 -14.09 -11.75
N TYR A 90 -27.89 -14.29 -10.42
CA TYR A 90 -27.41 -15.50 -9.76
C TYR A 90 -28.02 -16.79 -10.32
N VAL A 91 -29.32 -16.76 -10.63
CA VAL A 91 -30.08 -17.90 -11.17
C VAL A 91 -30.31 -17.77 -12.68
N LYS A 92 -30.28 -16.55 -13.23
CA LYS A 92 -30.67 -16.28 -14.63
C LYS A 92 -29.55 -16.50 -15.63
N LYS A 93 -28.30 -16.22 -15.25
CA LYS A 93 -27.16 -16.28 -16.17
C LYS A 93 -26.35 -17.57 -15.99
N PRO A 94 -25.86 -18.19 -17.07
CA PRO A 94 -24.84 -19.24 -16.97
C PRO A 94 -23.66 -18.73 -16.12
N TYR A 95 -23.18 -19.54 -15.19
CA TYR A 95 -22.08 -19.21 -14.27
C TYR A 95 -22.34 -18.02 -13.32
N GLY A 96 -23.60 -17.63 -13.08
CA GLY A 96 -23.95 -16.56 -12.13
C GLY A 96 -23.32 -16.75 -10.75
N THR A 97 -23.39 -17.98 -10.21
CA THR A 97 -22.76 -18.36 -8.93
C THR A 97 -21.24 -18.17 -8.91
N GLU A 98 -20.56 -18.50 -10.00
CA GLU A 98 -19.09 -18.40 -10.08
C GLU A 98 -18.65 -16.95 -10.27
N THR A 99 -19.39 -16.17 -11.06
CA THR A 99 -19.15 -14.73 -11.23
C THR A 99 -19.31 -14.02 -9.90
N PHE A 100 -20.40 -14.27 -9.19
CA PHE A 100 -20.66 -13.70 -7.87
C PHE A 100 -19.56 -14.08 -6.87
N ARG A 101 -19.12 -15.35 -6.84
CA ARG A 101 -18.03 -15.81 -5.95
C ARG A 101 -16.75 -15.00 -6.14
N ARG A 102 -16.39 -14.66 -7.38
CA ARG A 102 -15.17 -13.88 -7.69
C ARG A 102 -15.31 -12.42 -7.29
N GLU A 103 -16.52 -11.89 -7.34
CA GLU A 103 -16.84 -10.50 -7.02
C GLU A 103 -17.20 -10.29 -5.54
N LEU A 104 -17.18 -11.34 -4.72
CA LEU A 104 -17.43 -11.24 -3.28
C LEU A 104 -16.34 -10.37 -2.63
N PRO A 105 -16.73 -9.30 -1.93
CA PRO A 105 -15.76 -8.50 -1.20
C PRO A 105 -15.21 -9.28 0.00
N SER A 106 -13.94 -9.04 0.33
CA SER A 106 -13.22 -9.66 1.43
C SER A 106 -12.42 -8.61 2.21
N ILE A 107 -12.06 -8.94 3.46
CA ILE A 107 -11.00 -8.24 4.17
C ILE A 107 -9.77 -9.15 4.18
N GLU A 108 -8.69 -8.67 3.59
CA GLU A 108 -7.39 -9.31 3.59
C GLU A 108 -6.47 -8.64 4.61
N ILE A 109 -5.58 -9.43 5.20
CA ILE A 109 -4.62 -8.97 6.20
C ILE A 109 -3.26 -8.77 5.51
N ALA A 110 -2.78 -7.53 5.44
CA ALA A 110 -1.40 -7.26 5.07
C ALA A 110 -0.55 -7.00 6.32
N ARG A 111 0.61 -7.66 6.40
CA ARG A 111 1.58 -7.45 7.48
C ARG A 111 2.80 -6.71 6.93
N VAL A 112 2.92 -5.45 7.31
CA VAL A 112 3.92 -4.51 6.79
C VAL A 112 4.85 -4.06 7.91
N THR A 113 6.06 -3.64 7.58
CA THR A 113 6.97 -3.03 8.55
C THR A 113 6.39 -1.70 9.06
N GLN A 114 6.81 -1.24 10.24
CA GLN A 114 6.42 0.09 10.72
C GLN A 114 6.87 1.18 9.74
N PHE A 115 8.04 0.99 9.10
CA PHE A 115 8.56 1.89 8.08
C PHE A 115 7.60 2.04 6.88
N GLU A 116 7.15 0.93 6.29
CA GLU A 116 6.17 0.96 5.19
C GLU A 116 4.84 1.56 5.65
N TYR A 117 4.38 1.18 6.85
CA TYR A 117 3.11 1.66 7.41
C TYR A 117 3.04 3.20 7.44
N ASP A 118 4.10 3.85 7.90
CA ASP A 118 4.16 5.31 8.06
C ASP A 118 4.54 6.06 6.78
N THR A 119 5.20 5.41 5.81
CA THR A 119 5.72 6.09 4.60
C THR A 119 4.90 5.83 3.35
N GLU A 120 4.31 4.64 3.22
CA GLU A 120 3.59 4.21 2.02
C GLU A 120 2.08 4.13 2.28
N TRP A 121 1.67 3.52 3.40
CA TRP A 121 0.27 3.17 3.62
C TRP A 121 -0.52 4.31 4.26
N PHE A 122 0.04 4.95 5.29
CA PHE A 122 -0.61 6.01 6.05
C PHE A 122 0.35 7.17 6.33
N PRO A 123 0.82 7.87 5.27
CA PRO A 123 1.74 9.00 5.43
C PRO A 123 1.09 10.15 6.21
N ALA A 124 1.87 10.75 7.11
CA ALA A 124 1.41 11.88 7.92
C ALA A 124 1.08 13.14 7.09
N ASN A 125 1.72 13.28 5.92
CA ASN A 125 1.42 14.32 4.93
C ASN A 125 1.21 13.63 3.56
N PRO A 126 -0.01 13.66 3.00
CA PRO A 126 -0.31 13.05 1.70
C PRO A 126 0.28 13.82 0.51
#